data_AF-A0AAV3ZAR0-F1
#
_entry.id   AF-A0AAV3ZAR0-F1
#
_cell.length_a   1.000
_cell.length_b   1.000
_cell.length_c   1.000
_cell.angle_alpha   90.00
_cell.angle_beta   90.00
_cell.angle_gamma   90.00
#
_symmetry.space_group_name_H-M   'P 1'
#
loop_
_entity.id
_entity.type
_entity.pdbx_description
1 polymer ?
#
loop_
_entity_poly.entity_id
_entity_poly.type
_entity_poly.pdbx_seq_one_letter_code
_entity_poly.pdbx_strand_id
1 'polypeptide(L)'
;MGIQIVERIVHYYSYPVTVNVNVNFNKTLAFPALTVCNQNAFRATATTERNLYHFIEMVYSNRLDINGSNSSNNNIQQPDLSNNEVWNLTLDDLFRFTAHRKEDLIVGCQWGTEPCGPENFTEILTDHGVCYTFNGDPDQLLWVTSAGAEHGLKLTLNVEQYEYMAGPNDAAGVKILLHNKREFPRVAELGLAVSPGMHAYLGMQLLSIKNLPEPHGTCCSQESPYYSRYSPEACQLACVSERLGELCGCRHMFMPHVHGLVTKQYETFCGNKEPEPSFWCRDSSS
;
A
#
# COMPACT_ATOMS: atom_id res chain seq x y z
N MET A 1 28.66 -28.55 44.12
CA MET A 1 27.25 -28.09 44.13
C MET A 1 27.04 -26.65 43.66
N GLY A 2 28.04 -25.75 43.67
CA GLY A 2 27.85 -24.35 43.24
C GLY A 2 27.68 -24.13 41.73
N ILE A 3 28.35 -24.93 40.88
CA ILE A 3 28.37 -24.71 39.42
C ILE A 3 26.98 -24.83 38.79
N GLN A 4 26.20 -25.85 39.17
CA GLN A 4 24.83 -26.04 38.64
C GLN A 4 23.90 -24.88 39.01
N ILE A 5 24.11 -24.24 40.16
CA ILE A 5 23.30 -23.09 40.59
C ILE A 5 23.66 -21.86 39.73
N VAL A 6 24.96 -21.62 39.51
CA VAL A 6 25.43 -20.53 38.65
C VAL A 6 24.92 -20.70 37.22
N GLU A 7 24.97 -21.92 36.66
CA GLU A 7 24.44 -22.20 35.32
C GLU A 7 22.94 -21.89 35.21
N ARG A 8 22.13 -22.26 36.21
CA ARG A 8 20.69 -21.98 36.19
C ARG A 8 20.40 -20.48 36.32
N ILE A 9 21.19 -19.76 37.10
CA ILE A 9 21.07 -18.29 37.22
C ILE A 9 21.46 -17.63 35.90
N VAL A 10 22.59 -18.00 35.28
CA VAL A 10 23.02 -17.48 33.97
C VAL A 10 21.98 -17.78 32.90
N HIS A 11 21.43 -18.98 32.87
CA HIS A 11 20.37 -19.36 31.94
C HIS A 11 19.06 -18.62 32.18
N TYR A 12 18.72 -18.28 33.43
CA TYR A 12 17.54 -17.46 33.71
C TYR A 12 17.72 -16.03 33.16
N TYR A 13 18.90 -15.43 33.35
CA TYR A 13 19.23 -14.09 32.83
C TYR A 13 19.51 -14.06 31.32
N SER A 14 19.60 -15.22 30.65
CA SER A 14 19.60 -15.27 29.18
C SER A 14 18.19 -15.21 28.57
N TYR A 15 17.14 -15.08 29.40
CA TYR A 15 15.73 -14.96 29.00
C TYR A 15 15.30 -15.94 27.88
N PRO A 16 15.53 -17.25 28.03
CA PRO A 16 15.25 -18.23 26.97
C PRO A 16 13.76 -18.26 26.60
N VAL A 17 13.48 -18.42 25.31
CA VAL A 17 12.13 -18.51 24.76
C VAL A 17 11.95 -19.79 23.95
N THR A 18 10.71 -20.28 23.90
CA THR A 18 10.33 -21.45 23.10
C THR A 18 9.09 -21.14 22.27
N VAL A 19 9.07 -21.55 21.01
CA VAL A 19 7.91 -21.38 20.12
C VAL A 19 6.91 -22.50 20.37
N ASN A 20 5.64 -22.14 20.54
CA ASN A 20 4.54 -23.09 20.61
C ASN A 20 3.65 -22.94 19.37
N VAL A 21 3.49 -24.01 18.60
CA VAL A 21 2.67 -24.03 17.38
C VAL A 21 1.39 -24.79 17.67
N ASN A 22 0.26 -24.12 17.49
CA ASN A 22 -1.06 -24.73 17.62
C ASN A 22 -1.85 -24.54 16.32
N VAL A 23 -2.42 -25.64 15.81
CA VAL A 23 -3.23 -25.65 14.58
C VAL A 23 -4.70 -25.78 14.98
N ASN A 24 -5.44 -24.68 14.88
CA ASN A 24 -6.86 -24.64 15.19
C ASN A 24 -7.70 -24.71 13.90
N PHE A 25 -8.56 -25.72 13.79
CA PHE A 25 -9.56 -25.84 12.73
C PHE A 25 -10.85 -25.15 13.15
N ASN A 26 -10.91 -23.83 12.95
CA ASN A 26 -12.10 -23.05 13.28
C ASN A 26 -13.23 -23.31 12.27
N LYS A 27 -14.46 -23.42 12.76
CA LYS A 27 -15.67 -23.55 11.91
C LYS A 27 -15.97 -22.28 11.11
N THR A 28 -15.55 -21.13 11.62
CA THR A 28 -15.71 -19.84 10.96
C THR A 28 -14.44 -19.01 11.11
N LEU A 29 -14.12 -18.23 10.07
CA LEU A 29 -13.00 -17.31 10.07
C LEU A 29 -13.48 -15.95 9.58
N ALA A 30 -12.93 -14.87 10.14
CA ALA A 30 -13.18 -13.53 9.65
C ALA A 30 -12.43 -13.34 8.32
N PHE A 31 -13.13 -12.88 7.29
CA PHE A 31 -12.52 -12.54 6.01
C PHE A 31 -11.65 -11.28 6.19
N PRO A 32 -10.43 -11.24 5.63
CA PRO A 32 -9.57 -10.06 5.67
C PRO A 32 -10.13 -8.93 4.81
N ALA A 33 -9.51 -7.76 4.87
CA ALA A 33 -9.72 -6.73 3.85
C ALA A 33 -8.99 -7.16 2.56
N LEU A 34 -9.61 -6.91 1.41
CA LEU A 34 -8.98 -7.10 0.10
C LEU A 34 -8.91 -5.76 -0.61
N THR A 35 -7.69 -5.28 -0.85
CA THR A 35 -7.45 -4.07 -1.64
C THR A 35 -7.01 -4.46 -3.04
N VAL A 36 -7.68 -3.94 -4.06
CA VAL A 36 -7.33 -4.12 -5.48
C VAL A 36 -6.99 -2.78 -6.12
N CYS A 37 -5.90 -2.76 -6.89
CA CYS A 37 -5.45 -1.60 -7.64
C CYS A 37 -5.19 -1.99 -9.10
N ASN A 38 -5.54 -1.12 -10.04
CA ASN A 38 -5.07 -1.25 -11.41
C ASN A 38 -3.57 -0.95 -11.46
N GLN A 39 -2.80 -1.69 -12.26
CA GLN A 39 -1.39 -1.38 -12.47
C GLN A 39 -1.21 -0.05 -13.18
N ASN A 40 -2.16 0.33 -14.05
CA ASN A 40 -2.18 1.65 -14.64
C ASN A 40 -2.70 2.68 -13.62
N ALA A 41 -1.86 3.67 -13.29
CA ALA A 41 -2.21 4.69 -12.30
C ALA A 41 -3.18 5.75 -12.86
N PHE A 42 -3.12 6.01 -14.17
CA PHE A 42 -3.81 7.11 -14.82
C PHE A 42 -4.51 6.66 -16.10
N ARG A 43 -5.78 7.02 -16.28
CA ARG A 43 -6.51 6.79 -17.53
C ARG A 43 -6.13 7.81 -18.58
N ALA A 44 -5.72 7.34 -19.75
CA ALA A 44 -5.32 8.16 -20.89
C ALA A 44 -6.40 9.17 -21.31
N THR A 45 -7.68 8.77 -21.32
CA THR A 45 -8.77 9.67 -21.68
C THR A 45 -8.97 10.75 -20.61
N ALA A 46 -9.01 10.37 -19.33
CA ALA A 46 -9.23 11.29 -18.22
C ALA A 46 -8.10 12.34 -18.08
N THR A 47 -6.86 11.96 -18.39
CA THR A 47 -5.72 12.89 -18.40
C THR A 47 -5.75 13.80 -19.63
N THR A 48 -6.16 13.29 -20.80
CA THR A 48 -6.29 14.07 -22.03
C THR A 48 -7.38 15.13 -21.93
N GLU A 49 -8.55 14.79 -21.38
CA GLU A 49 -9.66 15.72 -21.14
C GLU A 49 -9.26 16.92 -20.25
N ARG A 50 -8.25 16.73 -19.40
CA ARG A 50 -7.73 17.75 -18.50
C ARG A 50 -6.44 18.42 -18.99
N ASN A 51 -5.99 18.12 -20.21
CA ASN A 51 -4.70 18.58 -20.77
C ASN A 51 -3.48 18.19 -19.90
N LEU A 52 -3.57 17.07 -19.16
CA LEU A 52 -2.52 16.57 -18.27
C LEU A 52 -1.72 15.41 -18.89
N TYR A 53 -2.19 14.83 -19.99
CA TYR A 53 -1.59 13.64 -20.61
C TYR A 53 -0.08 13.82 -20.86
N HIS A 54 0.31 14.84 -21.62
CA HIS A 54 1.71 15.08 -21.95
C HIS A 54 2.57 15.50 -20.75
N PHE A 55 1.98 16.15 -19.75
CA PHE A 55 2.68 16.50 -18.53
C PHE A 55 3.05 15.24 -17.74
N ILE A 56 2.08 14.35 -17.50
CA ILE A 56 2.29 13.08 -16.80
C ILE A 56 3.26 12.19 -17.59
N GLU A 57 3.05 12.10 -18.90
CA GLU A 57 3.94 11.38 -19.80
C GLU A 57 5.37 11.91 -19.71
N MET A 58 5.59 13.22 -19.68
CA MET A 58 6.92 13.79 -19.52
C MET A 58 7.56 13.47 -18.17
N VAL A 59 6.77 13.52 -17.09
CA VAL A 59 7.25 13.23 -15.72
C VAL A 59 7.68 11.77 -15.58
N TYR A 60 6.93 10.82 -16.17
CA TYR A 60 7.17 9.39 -15.96
C TYR A 60 7.87 8.68 -17.14
N SER A 61 7.85 9.21 -18.36
CA SER A 61 8.53 8.61 -19.53
C SER A 61 9.98 9.05 -19.64
N ASN A 62 10.31 10.26 -19.20
CA ASN A 62 11.70 10.64 -18.97
C ASN A 62 12.15 9.93 -17.69
N ARG A 63 12.46 8.64 -17.79
CA ARG A 63 13.49 8.07 -16.91
C ARG A 63 14.65 9.04 -17.02
N LEU A 64 14.88 9.83 -15.98
CA LEU A 64 16.02 10.72 -15.91
C LEU A 64 17.22 9.82 -16.19
N ASP A 65 17.78 9.92 -17.40
CA ASP A 65 19.08 9.37 -17.73
C ASP A 65 20.07 10.18 -16.88
N ILE A 66 20.21 9.79 -15.61
CA ILE A 66 21.23 10.28 -14.66
C ILE A 66 22.62 9.75 -15.09
N ASN A 67 22.75 9.14 -16.27
CA ASN A 67 24.02 9.06 -16.96
C ASN A 67 24.12 10.26 -17.88
N GLY A 68 24.73 11.33 -17.37
CA GLY A 68 24.99 12.59 -18.06
C GLY A 68 25.71 12.38 -19.40
N SER A 69 24.95 12.07 -20.45
CA SER A 69 25.40 12.28 -21.81
C SER A 69 25.20 13.77 -22.07
N ASN A 70 26.32 14.47 -22.26
CA ASN A 70 26.36 15.80 -22.84
C ASN A 70 25.77 15.73 -24.26
N SER A 71 24.45 15.66 -24.37
CA SER A 71 23.74 15.79 -25.64
C SER A 71 23.05 17.14 -25.63
N SER A 72 23.84 18.16 -25.96
CA SER A 72 23.43 19.57 -26.02
C SER A 72 22.46 19.88 -27.17
N ASN A 73 21.65 18.93 -27.64
CA ASN A 73 20.76 19.12 -28.78
C ASN A 73 19.44 18.36 -28.62
N ASN A 74 18.68 18.63 -27.57
CA ASN A 74 17.24 18.40 -27.62
C ASN A 74 16.56 19.73 -27.29
N ASN A 75 15.85 20.29 -28.27
CA ASN A 75 14.77 21.23 -28.04
C ASN A 75 13.70 20.49 -27.22
N ILE A 76 13.96 20.29 -25.93
CA ILE A 76 12.95 19.82 -24.99
C ILE A 76 12.01 21.00 -24.88
N GLN A 77 10.93 20.93 -25.64
CA GLN A 77 9.81 21.83 -25.52
C GLN A 77 9.29 21.62 -24.10
N GLN A 78 9.75 22.47 -23.17
CA GLN A 78 9.19 22.53 -21.84
C GLN A 78 7.68 22.67 -22.03
N PRO A 79 6.87 21.86 -21.31
CA PRO A 79 5.44 21.90 -21.49
C PRO A 79 5.01 23.33 -21.19
N ASP A 80 4.18 23.90 -22.07
CA ASP A 80 3.62 25.22 -21.87
C ASP A 80 2.64 25.16 -20.69
N LEU A 81 3.19 25.28 -19.48
CA LEU A 81 2.49 25.27 -18.21
C LEU A 81 1.76 26.61 -17.96
N SER A 82 1.56 27.46 -18.97
CA SER A 82 0.87 28.74 -18.84
C SER A 82 -0.63 28.63 -18.55
N ASN A 83 -1.21 27.42 -18.60
CA ASN A 83 -2.54 27.16 -18.09
C ASN A 83 -2.54 27.16 -16.56
N ASN A 84 -2.98 28.28 -15.98
CA ASN A 84 -3.13 28.53 -14.54
C ASN A 84 -3.94 27.46 -13.75
N GLU A 85 -4.65 26.55 -14.43
CA GLU A 85 -5.45 25.49 -13.80
C GLU A 85 -4.61 24.32 -13.27
N VAL A 86 -3.45 24.01 -13.88
CA VAL A 86 -2.57 22.91 -13.44
C VAL A 86 -1.91 23.24 -12.09
N TRP A 87 -1.64 24.52 -11.84
CA TRP A 87 -0.93 25.02 -10.65
C TRP A 87 -1.77 25.05 -9.36
N ASN A 88 -3.04 24.64 -9.39
CA ASN A 88 -3.90 24.56 -8.19
C ASN A 88 -4.29 23.12 -7.82
N LEU A 89 -3.86 22.12 -8.58
CA LEU A 89 -4.18 20.72 -8.30
C LEU A 89 -3.24 20.16 -7.23
N THR A 90 -3.75 19.42 -6.24
CA THR A 90 -2.90 18.62 -5.36
C THR A 90 -2.60 17.27 -5.99
N LEU A 91 -1.54 16.58 -5.55
CA LEU A 91 -1.23 15.23 -6.02
C LEU A 91 -2.36 14.24 -5.70
N ASP A 92 -3.07 14.44 -4.58
CA ASP A 92 -4.27 13.67 -4.20
C ASP A 92 -5.36 13.81 -5.26
N ASP A 93 -5.71 15.05 -5.62
CA ASP A 93 -6.71 15.37 -6.63
C ASP A 93 -6.31 14.84 -8.00
N LEU A 94 -5.02 14.95 -8.36
CA LEU A 94 -4.49 14.44 -9.62
C LEU A 94 -4.79 12.95 -9.75
N PHE A 95 -4.37 12.14 -8.77
CA PHE A 95 -4.58 10.70 -8.77
C PHE A 95 -6.07 10.36 -8.73
N ARG A 96 -6.88 11.01 -7.89
CA ARG A 96 -8.33 10.74 -7.80
C ARG A 96 -9.07 11.02 -9.10
N PHE A 97 -8.81 12.14 -9.76
CA PHE A 97 -9.56 12.52 -10.96
C PHE A 97 -9.12 11.79 -12.23
N THR A 98 -7.91 11.24 -12.24
CA THR A 98 -7.34 10.54 -13.40
C THR A 98 -7.29 9.03 -13.23
N ALA A 99 -7.56 8.49 -12.04
CA ALA A 99 -7.61 7.05 -11.79
C ALA A 99 -8.74 6.32 -12.54
N HIS A 100 -8.58 5.00 -12.63
CA HIS A 100 -9.64 4.07 -13.01
C HIS A 100 -10.79 4.14 -12.01
N ARG A 101 -12.03 4.04 -12.50
CA ARG A 101 -13.22 4.02 -11.65
C ARG A 101 -13.54 2.59 -11.23
N LYS A 102 -14.07 2.40 -10.03
CA LYS A 102 -14.46 1.07 -9.53
C LYS A 102 -15.59 0.46 -10.35
N GLU A 103 -16.49 1.29 -10.88
CA GLU A 103 -17.61 0.84 -11.72
C GLU A 103 -17.12 0.23 -13.04
N ASP A 104 -16.01 0.74 -13.57
CA ASP A 104 -15.42 0.26 -14.82
C ASP A 104 -14.45 -0.92 -14.57
N LEU A 105 -13.72 -0.89 -13.44
CA LEU A 105 -12.77 -1.93 -13.05
C LEU A 105 -13.44 -3.22 -12.57
N ILE A 106 -14.52 -3.13 -11.79
CA ILE A 106 -15.20 -4.27 -11.14
C ILE A 106 -16.49 -4.59 -11.89
N VAL A 107 -16.39 -5.41 -12.93
CA VAL A 107 -17.54 -5.77 -13.79
C VAL A 107 -18.39 -6.91 -13.23
N GLY A 108 -17.84 -7.71 -12.32
CA GLY A 108 -18.58 -8.76 -11.63
C GLY A 108 -18.03 -9.01 -10.23
N CYS A 109 -18.93 -9.21 -9.27
CA CYS A 109 -18.59 -9.50 -7.89
C CYS A 109 -19.60 -10.49 -7.29
N GLN A 110 -19.09 -11.49 -6.60
CA GLN A 110 -19.89 -12.45 -5.84
C GLN A 110 -19.19 -12.77 -4.51
N TRP A 111 -19.94 -12.67 -3.41
CA TRP A 111 -19.47 -13.01 -2.07
C TRP A 111 -20.19 -14.27 -1.59
N GLY A 112 -19.53 -15.42 -1.72
CA GLY A 112 -20.18 -16.72 -1.51
C GLY A 112 -21.35 -16.91 -2.48
N THR A 113 -22.57 -16.92 -1.96
CA THR A 113 -23.80 -16.99 -2.77
C THR A 113 -24.49 -15.64 -2.97
N GLU A 114 -24.03 -14.59 -2.29
CA GLU A 114 -24.65 -13.28 -2.33
C GLU A 114 -24.03 -12.44 -3.46
N PRO A 115 -24.85 -11.70 -4.24
CA PRO A 115 -24.33 -10.72 -5.18
C PRO A 115 -23.63 -9.59 -4.43
N CYS A 116 -22.53 -9.11 -4.97
CA CYS A 116 -21.90 -7.85 -4.55
C CYS A 116 -21.59 -7.00 -5.76
N GLY A 117 -21.23 -5.75 -5.52
CA GLY A 117 -20.89 -4.82 -6.59
C GLY A 117 -19.85 -3.78 -6.15
N PRO A 118 -19.56 -2.81 -7.04
CA PRO A 118 -18.63 -1.71 -6.77
C PRO A 118 -19.00 -0.88 -5.53
N GLU A 119 -20.27 -0.86 -5.13
CA GLU A 119 -20.76 -0.20 -3.91
C GLU A 119 -20.18 -0.79 -2.62
N ASN A 120 -19.77 -2.06 -2.63
CA ASN A 120 -19.15 -2.72 -1.48
C ASN A 120 -17.65 -2.41 -1.35
N PHE A 121 -17.10 -1.61 -2.27
CA PHE A 121 -15.71 -1.21 -2.29
C PHE A 121 -15.54 0.25 -1.93
N THR A 122 -14.65 0.53 -0.98
CA THR A 122 -14.26 1.87 -0.59
C THR A 122 -13.01 2.31 -1.33
N GLU A 123 -13.00 3.55 -1.82
CA GLU A 123 -11.83 4.15 -2.44
C GLU A 123 -10.80 4.51 -1.38
N ILE A 124 -9.54 4.13 -1.60
CA ILE A 124 -8.40 4.45 -0.74
C ILE A 124 -7.19 4.85 -1.58
N LEU A 125 -6.41 5.83 -1.09
CA LEU A 125 -5.12 6.18 -1.66
C LEU A 125 -4.02 5.35 -1.01
N THR A 126 -3.27 4.65 -1.83
CA THR A 126 -2.19 3.75 -1.42
C THR A 126 -0.86 4.20 -1.99
N ASP A 127 0.22 3.51 -1.63
CA ASP A 127 1.53 3.63 -2.26
C ASP A 127 1.55 3.22 -3.75
N HIS A 128 0.46 2.63 -4.27
CA HIS A 128 0.31 2.25 -5.67
C HIS A 128 -0.63 3.18 -6.47
N GLY A 129 -1.27 4.17 -5.84
CA GLY A 129 -2.29 5.02 -6.46
C GLY A 129 -3.67 4.85 -5.84
N VAL A 130 -4.71 5.14 -6.62
CA VAL A 130 -6.11 4.94 -6.20
C VAL A 130 -6.48 3.47 -6.30
N CYS A 131 -6.98 2.94 -5.20
CA CYS A 131 -7.34 1.54 -5.06
C CYS A 131 -8.69 1.37 -4.39
N TYR A 132 -9.20 0.15 -4.44
CA TYR A 132 -10.54 -0.19 -3.97
C TYR A 132 -10.46 -1.32 -2.96
N THR A 133 -11.00 -1.08 -1.76
CA THR A 133 -10.95 -2.04 -0.65
C THR A 133 -12.32 -2.66 -0.42
N PHE A 134 -12.41 -3.98 -0.58
CA PHE A 134 -13.52 -4.78 -0.09
C PHE A 134 -13.33 -5.08 1.39
N ASN A 135 -14.41 -5.02 2.17
CA ASN A 135 -14.41 -5.40 3.59
C ASN A 135 -13.44 -4.57 4.45
N GLY A 136 -13.20 -3.31 4.08
CA GLY A 136 -12.27 -2.40 4.77
C GLY A 136 -12.76 -1.83 6.09
N ASP A 137 -14.08 -1.82 6.34
CA ASP A 137 -14.66 -1.31 7.59
C ASP A 137 -14.26 -2.22 8.79
N PRO A 138 -13.56 -1.71 9.81
CA PRO A 138 -13.19 -2.48 11.00
C PRO A 138 -14.37 -2.88 11.89
N ASP A 139 -15.49 -2.17 11.82
CA ASP A 139 -16.66 -2.38 12.70
C ASP A 139 -17.64 -3.41 12.13
N GLN A 140 -17.58 -3.66 10.82
CA GLN A 140 -18.34 -4.71 10.15
C GLN A 140 -17.46 -5.94 9.95
N LEU A 141 -17.93 -7.14 10.27
CA LEU A 141 -17.17 -8.38 10.06
C LEU A 141 -17.89 -9.28 9.07
N LEU A 142 -17.18 -9.67 8.00
CA LEU A 142 -17.60 -10.73 7.11
C LEU A 142 -16.98 -12.05 7.56
N TRP A 143 -17.80 -13.09 7.64
CA TRP A 143 -17.40 -14.41 8.11
C TRP A 143 -17.48 -15.42 6.97
N VAL A 144 -16.48 -16.29 6.90
CA VAL A 144 -16.44 -17.45 6.00
C VAL A 144 -16.63 -18.71 6.83
N THR A 145 -17.54 -19.58 6.41
CA THR A 145 -17.92 -20.83 7.10
C THR A 145 -17.26 -22.07 6.51
N SER A 146 -16.83 -22.00 5.24
CA SER A 146 -16.32 -23.15 4.49
C SER A 146 -15.17 -22.73 3.57
N ALA A 147 -14.21 -23.62 3.38
CA ALA A 147 -13.16 -23.43 2.39
C ALA A 147 -13.66 -23.77 0.97
N GLY A 148 -13.11 -23.10 -0.04
CA GLY A 148 -13.44 -23.33 -1.45
C GLY A 148 -13.71 -22.03 -2.20
N ALA A 149 -13.49 -22.04 -3.52
CA ALA A 149 -13.63 -20.84 -4.37
C ALA A 149 -15.07 -20.29 -4.41
N GLU A 150 -16.08 -21.15 -4.22
CA GLU A 150 -17.50 -20.76 -4.20
C GLU A 150 -17.95 -20.14 -2.86
N HIS A 151 -17.12 -20.18 -1.82
CA HIS A 151 -17.44 -19.64 -0.49
C HIS A 151 -16.67 -18.35 -0.16
N GLY A 152 -15.80 -17.90 -1.06
CA GLY A 152 -15.00 -16.69 -0.92
C GLY A 152 -15.51 -15.53 -1.77
N LEU A 153 -14.63 -14.56 -1.99
CA LEU A 153 -14.85 -13.45 -2.90
C LEU A 153 -14.43 -13.85 -4.32
N LYS A 154 -15.34 -13.69 -5.28
CA LYS A 154 -15.09 -13.91 -6.70
C LYS A 154 -15.27 -12.59 -7.44
N LEU A 155 -14.23 -12.17 -8.13
CA LEU A 155 -14.19 -10.93 -8.90
C LEU A 155 -13.96 -11.21 -10.38
N THR A 156 -14.69 -10.49 -11.22
CA THR A 156 -14.38 -10.34 -12.64
C THR A 156 -13.97 -8.90 -12.84
N LEU A 157 -12.73 -8.70 -13.30
CA LEU A 157 -12.14 -7.37 -13.41
C LEU A 157 -11.90 -7.01 -14.88
N ASN A 158 -12.24 -5.78 -15.24
CA ASN A 158 -11.85 -5.18 -16.51
C ASN A 158 -10.69 -4.23 -16.23
N VAL A 159 -9.48 -4.62 -16.62
CA VAL A 159 -8.28 -3.82 -16.38
C VAL A 159 -8.21 -2.57 -17.24
N GLU A 160 -9.11 -2.40 -18.22
CA GLU A 160 -9.14 -1.24 -19.12
C GLU A 160 -7.79 -0.98 -19.80
N GLN A 161 -7.19 -2.01 -20.40
CA GLN A 161 -5.86 -1.90 -21.02
C GLN A 161 -5.79 -0.83 -22.13
N TYR A 162 -6.94 -0.45 -22.71
CA TYR A 162 -7.07 0.63 -23.69
C TYR A 162 -6.89 2.04 -23.10
N GLU A 163 -6.97 2.20 -21.77
CA GLU A 163 -6.74 3.46 -21.05
C GLU A 163 -5.29 3.63 -20.57
N TYR A 164 -4.41 2.67 -20.88
CA TYR A 164 -3.05 2.67 -20.35
C TYR A 164 -2.21 3.79 -20.96
N MET A 165 -1.46 4.47 -20.10
CA MET A 165 -0.50 5.50 -20.48
C MET A 165 0.76 5.42 -19.61
N ALA A 166 1.76 6.24 -19.92
CA ALA A 166 2.96 6.33 -19.09
C ALA A 166 2.62 6.80 -17.67
N GLY A 167 3.24 6.15 -16.68
CA GLY A 167 3.01 6.41 -15.26
C GLY A 167 4.07 5.73 -14.39
N PRO A 168 3.86 5.67 -13.07
CA PRO A 168 4.82 5.09 -12.12
C PRO A 168 5.03 3.58 -12.26
N ASN A 169 4.12 2.87 -12.95
CA ASN A 169 4.17 1.42 -13.13
C ASN A 169 4.20 1.08 -14.63
N ASP A 170 4.89 -0.01 -15.00
CA ASP A 170 5.08 -0.48 -16.38
C ASP A 170 4.43 -1.85 -16.68
N ALA A 171 3.64 -2.37 -15.74
CA ALA A 171 2.97 -3.67 -15.85
C ALA A 171 1.49 -3.54 -16.26
N ALA A 172 0.93 -4.61 -16.84
CA ALA A 172 -0.50 -4.72 -17.12
C ALA A 172 -1.18 -5.77 -16.25
N GLY A 173 -2.34 -5.40 -15.70
CA GLY A 173 -3.10 -6.23 -14.77
C GLY A 173 -3.55 -5.46 -13.55
N VAL A 174 -3.71 -6.19 -12.44
CA VAL A 174 -4.03 -5.61 -11.14
C VAL A 174 -3.04 -6.08 -10.09
N LYS A 175 -2.86 -5.30 -9.02
CA LYS A 175 -2.29 -5.78 -7.77
C LYS A 175 -3.40 -6.00 -6.74
N ILE A 176 -3.33 -7.12 -6.03
CA ILE A 176 -4.27 -7.50 -4.98
C ILE A 176 -3.50 -7.71 -3.69
N LEU A 177 -3.95 -7.07 -2.61
CA LEU A 177 -3.39 -7.22 -1.27
C LEU A 177 -4.48 -7.66 -0.30
N LEU A 178 -4.22 -8.76 0.41
CA LEU A 178 -5.00 -9.20 1.56
C LEU A 178 -4.30 -8.70 2.82
N HIS A 179 -5.01 -7.96 3.67
CA HIS A 179 -4.42 -7.38 4.87
C HIS A 179 -5.43 -7.30 6.02
N ASN A 180 -4.93 -6.98 7.21
CA ASN A 180 -5.81 -6.71 8.34
C ASN A 180 -6.60 -5.41 8.11
N LYS A 181 -7.87 -5.37 8.49
CA LYS A 181 -8.74 -4.20 8.33
C LYS A 181 -8.24 -2.92 9.00
N ARG A 182 -7.38 -3.06 10.02
CA ARG A 182 -6.81 -1.92 10.77
C ARG A 182 -5.40 -1.55 10.32
N GLU A 183 -4.91 -2.20 9.28
CA GLU A 183 -3.58 -1.99 8.72
C GLU A 183 -3.69 -1.19 7.42
N PHE A 184 -2.73 -0.31 7.19
CA PHE A 184 -2.66 0.47 5.96
C PHE A 184 -2.20 -0.41 4.77
N PRO A 185 -2.92 -0.43 3.63
CA PRO A 185 -2.57 -1.29 2.51
C PRO A 185 -1.38 -0.76 1.70
N ARG A 186 -0.19 -1.35 1.92
CA ARG A 186 1.03 -1.12 1.13
C ARG A 186 1.04 -1.99 -0.13
N VAL A 187 0.17 -1.67 -1.09
CA VAL A 187 -0.06 -2.49 -2.29
C VAL A 187 1.14 -2.49 -3.23
N ALA A 188 1.90 -1.39 -3.31
CA ALA A 188 3.07 -1.34 -4.19
C ALA A 188 4.14 -2.36 -3.74
N GLU A 189 4.39 -2.48 -2.44
CA GLU A 189 5.40 -3.38 -1.87
C GLU A 189 4.91 -4.81 -1.66
N LEU A 190 3.71 -4.99 -1.07
CA LEU A 190 3.22 -6.29 -0.60
C LEU A 190 2.16 -6.93 -1.51
N GLY A 191 1.65 -6.18 -2.50
CA GLY A 191 0.57 -6.64 -3.37
C GLY A 191 1.00 -7.74 -4.34
N LEU A 192 0.14 -8.76 -4.49
CA LEU A 192 0.29 -9.81 -5.49
C LEU A 192 -0.18 -9.32 -6.86
N ALA A 193 0.68 -9.39 -7.87
CA ALA A 193 0.31 -9.06 -9.24
C ALA A 193 -0.49 -10.18 -9.91
N VAL A 194 -1.59 -9.82 -10.56
CA VAL A 194 -2.47 -10.72 -11.30
C VAL A 194 -2.60 -10.20 -12.73
N SER A 195 -2.14 -11.00 -13.69
CA SER A 195 -2.22 -10.66 -15.12
C SER A 195 -3.64 -10.80 -15.66
N PRO A 196 -4.03 -9.99 -16.66
CA PRO A 196 -5.31 -10.16 -17.34
C PRO A 196 -5.31 -11.44 -18.19
N GLY A 197 -6.50 -11.92 -18.56
CA GLY A 197 -6.67 -13.09 -19.44
C GLY A 197 -6.56 -14.45 -18.74
N MET A 198 -6.49 -14.50 -17.39
CA MET A 198 -6.50 -15.74 -16.62
C MET A 198 -7.53 -15.71 -15.48
N HIS A 199 -7.98 -16.90 -15.07
CA HIS A 199 -8.70 -17.08 -13.81
C HIS A 199 -7.69 -17.38 -12.69
N ALA A 200 -7.47 -16.43 -11.79
CA ALA A 200 -6.54 -16.56 -10.67
C ALA A 200 -7.25 -17.09 -9.42
N TYR A 201 -6.77 -18.21 -8.85
CA TYR A 201 -7.25 -18.74 -7.58
C TYR A 201 -6.27 -18.40 -6.45
N LEU A 202 -6.72 -17.60 -5.49
CA LEU A 202 -5.92 -17.17 -4.35
C LEU A 202 -6.35 -17.92 -3.09
N GLY A 203 -5.62 -18.99 -2.77
CA GLY A 203 -5.79 -19.72 -1.51
C GLY A 203 -5.15 -18.94 -0.35
N MET A 204 -5.85 -18.84 0.77
CA MET A 204 -5.36 -18.13 1.96
C MET A 204 -5.40 -19.02 3.21
N GLN A 205 -4.44 -18.80 4.09
CA GLN A 205 -4.37 -19.44 5.41
C GLN A 205 -4.07 -18.36 6.46
N LEU A 206 -4.86 -18.34 7.53
CA LEU A 206 -4.65 -17.38 8.61
C LEU A 206 -3.52 -17.86 9.53
N LEU A 207 -2.52 -16.99 9.71
CA LEU A 207 -1.42 -17.18 10.65
C LEU A 207 -1.56 -16.11 11.75
N SER A 208 -1.59 -16.55 13.01
CA SER A 208 -1.60 -15.65 14.17
C SER A 208 -0.30 -15.83 14.96
N ILE A 209 0.48 -14.76 15.02
CA ILE A 209 1.77 -14.74 15.71
C ILE A 209 1.63 -13.86 16.96
N LYS A 210 2.04 -14.39 18.11
CA LYS A 210 2.04 -13.68 19.39
C LYS A 210 3.46 -13.66 19.95
N ASN A 211 4.10 -12.50 19.85
CA ASN A 211 5.45 -12.28 20.38
C ASN A 211 5.40 -11.92 21.88
N LEU A 212 6.51 -12.17 22.57
CA LEU A 212 6.67 -11.83 23.97
C LEU A 212 7.22 -10.40 24.13
N PRO A 213 6.79 -9.66 25.17
CA PRO A 213 7.36 -8.36 25.50
C PRO A 213 8.75 -8.50 26.14
N GLU A 214 9.42 -7.37 26.34
CA GLU A 214 10.68 -7.31 27.10
C GLU A 214 10.49 -7.87 28.52
N PRO A 215 11.48 -8.60 29.07
CA PRO A 215 12.82 -8.89 28.54
C PRO A 215 12.93 -10.16 27.67
N HIS A 216 11.84 -10.92 27.49
CA HIS A 216 11.85 -12.19 26.75
C HIS A 216 11.68 -12.01 25.23
N GLY A 217 11.26 -10.83 24.77
CA GLY A 217 11.24 -10.45 23.38
C GLY A 217 11.27 -8.93 23.24
N THR A 218 11.05 -8.43 22.03
CA THR A 218 11.12 -7.00 21.70
C THR A 218 9.76 -6.41 21.34
N CYS A 219 8.67 -7.15 21.57
CA CYS A 219 7.34 -6.72 21.19
C CYS A 219 6.89 -5.51 22.01
N CYS A 220 6.61 -4.40 21.35
CA CYS A 220 6.04 -3.20 21.94
C CYS A 220 4.71 -2.85 21.26
N SER A 221 3.77 -2.31 22.03
CA SER A 221 2.55 -1.70 21.52
C SER A 221 2.65 -0.22 21.78
N GLN A 222 3.12 0.55 20.81
CA GLN A 222 3.24 2.00 20.93
C GLN A 222 2.02 2.68 20.32
N GLU A 223 1.42 3.64 21.02
CA GLU A 223 0.37 4.45 20.43
C GLU A 223 0.96 5.33 19.32
N SER A 224 0.29 5.33 18.15
CA SER A 224 0.63 6.22 17.04
C SER A 224 -0.36 7.38 17.04
N PRO A 225 0.09 8.65 16.91
CA PRO A 225 -0.83 9.77 16.78
C PRO A 225 -1.59 9.78 15.43
N TYR A 226 -1.12 9.00 14.44
CA TYR A 226 -1.67 9.00 13.08
C TYR A 226 -2.60 7.82 12.78
N TYR A 227 -2.46 6.72 13.53
CA TYR A 227 -3.20 5.48 13.29
C TYR A 227 -3.85 4.98 14.58
N SER A 228 -5.10 4.52 14.48
CA SER A 228 -5.89 4.03 15.63
C SER A 228 -5.32 2.77 16.28
N ARG A 229 -4.50 2.01 15.55
CA ARG A 229 -3.73 0.88 16.07
C ARG A 229 -2.32 0.86 15.52
N TYR A 230 -1.40 0.39 16.35
CA TYR A 230 -0.05 0.06 15.95
C TYR A 230 -0.04 -1.14 14.99
N SER A 231 0.66 -0.97 13.88
CA SER A 231 1.19 -2.05 13.06
C SER A 231 2.62 -1.68 12.62
N PRO A 232 3.47 -2.66 12.28
CA PRO A 232 4.80 -2.38 11.74
C PRO A 232 4.76 -1.45 10.52
N GLU A 233 3.82 -1.67 9.61
CA GLU A 233 3.63 -0.93 8.37
C GLU A 233 3.20 0.52 8.66
N ALA A 234 2.26 0.70 9.59
CA ALA A 234 1.80 2.01 10.04
C ALA A 234 2.92 2.79 10.75
N CYS A 235 3.76 2.10 11.53
CA CYS A 235 4.91 2.69 12.20
C CYS A 235 5.97 3.17 11.21
N GLN A 236 6.36 2.32 10.26
CA GLN A 236 7.29 2.69 9.19
C GLN A 236 6.75 3.86 8.36
N LEU A 237 5.47 3.83 7.98
CA LEU A 237 4.85 4.89 7.21
C LEU A 237 4.79 6.21 7.98
N ALA A 238 4.46 6.18 9.27
CA ALA A 238 4.51 7.36 10.15
C ALA A 238 5.93 7.95 10.22
N CYS A 239 6.95 7.12 10.43
CA CYS A 239 8.34 7.56 10.52
C CYS A 239 8.81 8.23 9.22
N VAL A 240 8.52 7.63 8.07
CA VAL A 240 8.86 8.23 6.77
C VAL A 240 8.12 9.54 6.56
N SER A 241 6.84 9.62 6.97
CA SER A 241 6.02 10.83 6.83
C SER A 241 6.53 11.99 7.67
N GLU A 242 6.87 11.75 8.93
CA GLU A 242 7.47 12.76 9.81
C GLU A 242 8.80 13.25 9.25
N ARG A 243 9.65 12.30 8.83
CA ARG A 243 10.97 12.63 8.31
C ARG A 243 10.90 13.44 7.02
N LEU A 244 9.97 13.10 6.12
CA LEU A 244 9.72 13.86 4.89
C LEU A 244 9.18 15.26 5.20
N GLY A 245 8.33 15.37 6.21
CA GLY A 245 7.84 16.63 6.74
C GLY A 245 8.95 17.55 7.24
N GLU A 246 9.88 17.04 8.05
CA GLU A 246 11.02 17.79 8.58
C GLU A 246 11.99 18.26 7.49
N LEU A 247 12.31 17.38 6.54
CA LEU A 247 13.34 17.64 5.53
C LEU A 247 12.82 18.46 4.35
N CYS A 248 11.63 18.11 3.86
CA CYS A 248 11.10 18.62 2.60
C CYS A 248 9.85 19.49 2.78
N GLY A 249 9.26 19.55 3.98
CA GLY A 249 8.06 20.34 4.26
C GLY A 249 6.83 19.85 3.47
N CYS A 250 6.79 18.57 3.10
CA CYS A 250 5.72 17.97 2.33
C CYS A 250 5.44 16.54 2.76
N ARG A 251 4.32 16.00 2.27
CA ARG A 251 3.97 14.58 2.39
C ARG A 251 3.57 14.02 1.02
N HIS A 252 3.67 12.70 0.88
CA HIS A 252 3.08 12.01 -0.26
C HIS A 252 1.56 11.85 -0.07
N MET A 253 0.80 11.62 -1.15
CA MET A 253 -0.68 11.57 -1.11
C MET A 253 -1.24 10.53 -0.13
N PHE A 254 -0.60 9.36 -0.05
CA PHE A 254 -1.01 8.22 0.78
C PHE A 254 -0.50 8.29 2.22
N MET A 255 0.41 9.24 2.51
CA MET A 255 0.96 9.43 3.84
C MET A 255 -0.06 10.17 4.73
N PRO A 256 -0.15 9.84 6.03
CA PRO A 256 -1.06 10.50 6.95
C PRO A 256 -0.76 12.00 7.07
N HIS A 257 -1.77 12.77 7.47
CA HIS A 257 -1.61 14.20 7.72
C HIS A 257 -0.80 14.43 9.01
N VAL A 258 0.43 14.89 8.85
CA VAL A 258 1.31 15.30 9.96
C VAL A 258 1.29 16.83 10.05
N HIS A 259 0.85 17.39 11.18
CA HIS A 259 1.03 18.80 11.58
C HIS A 259 0.83 19.88 10.49
N GLY A 260 -0.25 19.81 9.69
CA GLY A 260 -0.57 20.85 8.69
C GLY A 260 0.31 20.84 7.44
N LEU A 261 1.07 19.77 7.20
CA LEU A 261 1.84 19.58 5.97
C LEU A 261 0.94 19.40 4.75
N VAL A 262 1.28 20.12 3.68
CA VAL A 262 0.54 20.12 2.41
C VAL A 262 1.13 19.04 1.49
N THR A 263 0.27 18.34 0.75
CA THR A 263 0.69 17.47 -0.34
C THR A 263 1.30 18.34 -1.44
N LYS A 264 2.58 18.17 -1.76
CA LYS A 264 3.21 18.97 -2.82
C LYS A 264 2.74 18.53 -4.20
N GLN A 265 2.72 19.49 -5.12
CA GLN A 265 2.27 19.36 -6.51
C GLN A 265 3.15 18.49 -7.41
N TYR A 266 4.41 18.32 -7.03
CA TYR A 266 5.41 17.57 -7.78
C TYR A 266 6.29 16.78 -6.81
N GLU A 267 6.69 15.58 -7.24
CA GLU A 267 7.84 14.88 -6.65
C GLU A 267 9.10 15.69 -6.94
N THR A 268 9.35 16.71 -6.13
CA THR A 268 10.74 17.17 -6.00
C THR A 268 11.47 15.99 -5.39
N PHE A 269 12.31 15.30 -6.17
CA PHE A 269 13.23 14.29 -5.67
C PHE A 269 13.91 14.87 -4.42
N CYS A 270 13.48 14.45 -3.23
CA CYS A 270 14.22 14.69 -2.00
C CYS A 270 15.53 13.94 -2.19
N GLY A 271 16.58 14.68 -2.55
CA GLY A 271 17.83 14.12 -3.07
C GLY A 271 18.38 13.01 -2.18
N ASN A 272 18.94 11.99 -2.83
CA ASN A 272 19.62 10.85 -2.25
C ASN A 272 20.47 11.23 -1.03
N LYS A 273 19.90 11.10 0.16
CA LYS A 273 20.63 10.80 1.38
C LYS A 273 20.03 9.51 1.88
N GLU A 274 20.82 8.44 1.83
CA GLU A 274 20.47 7.20 2.51
C GLU A 274 20.13 7.53 3.97
N PRO A 275 18.96 7.12 4.46
CA PRO A 275 18.54 7.44 5.81
C PRO A 275 19.27 6.55 6.80
N GLU A 276 20.00 7.15 7.76
CA GLU A 276 20.20 6.49 9.04
C GLU A 276 18.87 6.50 9.82
N PRO A 277 18.45 5.37 10.41
CA PRO A 277 17.21 5.31 11.17
C PRO A 277 17.32 6.18 12.42
N SER A 278 16.45 7.20 12.51
CA SER A 278 16.19 7.90 13.77
C SER A 278 15.61 6.94 14.80
N PHE A 279 15.98 7.18 16.06
CA PHE A 279 15.85 6.37 17.29
C PHE A 279 14.51 5.66 17.61
N TRP A 280 13.49 5.74 16.76
CA TRP A 280 12.14 5.23 17.01
C TRP A 280 11.72 4.01 16.16
N CYS A 281 12.47 3.69 15.09
CA CYS A 281 12.19 2.54 14.24
C CYS A 281 13.39 1.58 14.27
N ARG A 282 13.45 0.71 15.29
CA ARG A 282 14.19 -0.54 15.13
C ARG A 282 13.21 -1.60 14.67
N ASP A 283 13.47 -2.18 13.52
CA ASP A 283 12.78 -3.36 13.01
C ASP A 283 12.73 -4.43 14.10
N SER A 284 11.53 -4.95 14.35
CA SER A 284 11.30 -6.08 15.27
C SER A 284 11.28 -7.42 14.52
N SER A 285 11.91 -7.48 13.34
CA SER A 285 12.07 -8.69 12.52
C SER A 285 13.54 -9.09 12.44
N SER A 286 14.03 -9.71 13.50
CA SER A 286 15.20 -10.59 13.49
C SER A 286 15.19 -11.52 14.69
#